data_AF-A0A7C2P4Y6-F1
#
_entry.id   AF-A0A7C2P4Y6-F1
#
_cell.length_a   1.000
_cell.length_b   1.000
_cell.length_c   1.000
_cell.angle_alpha   90.00
_cell.angle_beta   90.00
_cell.angle_gamma   90.00
#
_symmetry.space_group_name_H-M   'P 1'
#
loop_
_entity.id
_entity.type
_entity.pdbx_description
1 polymer ?
#
loop_
_entity_poly.entity_id
_entity_poly.type
_entity_poly.pdbx_seq_one_letter_code
_entity_poly.pdbx_strand_id
1 'polypeptide(L)' 'LDNGYSELPITSCYVVAIASLPAIHKDPFDRTLVAQATVEGLTLLTTDA' A
#
# COMPACT_ATOMS: atom_id res chain seq x y z
N LEU A 1 18.70 1.48 -3.73
CA LEU A 1 18.42 2.77 -3.04
C LEU A 1 19.20 3.95 -3.63
N ASP A 2 19.97 3.74 -4.70
CA ASP A 2 20.93 4.72 -5.23
C ASP A 2 20.31 5.97 -5.87
N ASN A 3 18.98 6.02 -5.96
CA ASN A 3 18.20 7.14 -6.48
C ASN A 3 17.56 8.01 -5.36
N GLY A 4 17.98 7.83 -4.09
CA GLY A 4 17.50 8.65 -2.97
C GLY A 4 16.12 8.25 -2.42
N TYR A 5 15.63 7.07 -2.76
CA TYR A 5 14.41 6.53 -2.17
C TYR A 5 14.67 5.99 -0.76
N SER A 6 13.64 6.04 0.09
CA SER A 6 13.63 5.36 1.38
C SER A 6 12.74 4.13 1.29
N GLU A 7 13.22 2.98 1.77
CA GLU A 7 12.38 1.78 1.87
C GLU A 7 11.36 1.96 2.98
N LEU A 8 10.12 1.57 2.69
CA LEU A 8 9.05 1.51 3.68
C LEU A 8 8.74 0.02 3.92
N PRO A 9 9.12 -0.53 5.09
CA PRO A 9 8.87 -1.93 5.39
C PRO A 9 7.38 -2.20 5.55
N ILE A 10 6.89 -3.29 4.98
CA ILE A 10 5.53 -3.76 5.22
C ILE A 10 5.45 -4.33 6.64
N THR A 11 4.59 -3.74 7.47
CA THR A 11 4.34 -4.23 8.84
C THR A 11 2.92 -4.79 8.97
N SER A 12 2.66 -5.49 10.08
CA SER A 12 1.35 -6.10 10.32
C SER A 12 0.19 -5.08 10.41
N CYS A 13 0.45 -3.82 10.74
CA CYS A 13 -0.59 -2.80 10.83
C CYS A 13 -1.25 -2.53 9.46
N TYR A 14 -0.49 -2.57 8.36
CA TYR A 14 -1.04 -2.39 7.02
C TYR A 14 -1.90 -3.58 6.62
N VAL A 15 -1.50 -4.80 7.00
CA VAL A 15 -2.28 -6.02 6.71
C VAL A 15 -3.62 -6.01 7.44
N VAL A 16 -3.68 -5.51 8.68
CA VAL A 16 -4.95 -5.31 9.40
C VAL A 16 -5.82 -4.27 8.69
N ALA A 17 -5.23 -3.19 8.18
CA ALA A 17 -5.95 -2.15 7.46
C ALA A 17 -6.58 -2.66 6.14
N ILE A 18 -6.04 -3.70 5.51
CA ILE A 18 -6.62 -4.33 4.30
C ILE A 18 -8.06 -4.80 4.53
N ALA A 19 -8.39 -5.24 5.76
CA ALA A 19 -9.74 -5.70 6.11
C ALA A 19 -10.80 -4.59 6.01
N SER A 20 -10.38 -3.33 6.13
CA SER A 20 -11.24 -2.15 5.99
C SER A 20 -11.42 -1.69 4.55
N LEU A 21 -10.61 -2.19 3.61
CA LEU A 21 -10.66 -1.77 2.22
C LEU A 21 -11.86 -2.39 1.49
N PRO A 22 -12.56 -1.64 0.63
CA PRO A 22 -13.54 -2.20 -0.29
C PRO A 22 -12.94 -3.33 -1.14
N ALA A 23 -13.74 -4.35 -1.44
CA ALA A 23 -13.32 -5.50 -2.25
C ALA A 23 -13.28 -5.17 -3.76
N ILE A 24 -12.55 -4.12 -4.14
CA ILE A 24 -12.44 -3.64 -5.53
C ILE A 24 -11.26 -4.31 -6.24
N HIS A 25 -10.15 -4.55 -5.51
CA HIS A 25 -8.92 -5.13 -6.07
C HIS A 25 -8.85 -6.61 -5.73
N LYS A 26 -8.48 -7.45 -6.71
CA LYS A 26 -8.33 -8.89 -6.54
C LYS A 26 -6.92 -9.28 -6.08
N ASP A 27 -5.92 -8.47 -6.40
CA ASP A 27 -4.54 -8.74 -6.05
C ASP A 27 -4.24 -8.35 -4.59
N PRO A 28 -3.68 -9.27 -3.77
CA PRO A 28 -3.39 -8.99 -2.37
C PRO A 28 -2.25 -7.98 -2.16
N PHE A 29 -1.33 -7.87 -3.12
CA PHE A 29 -0.24 -6.90 -3.05
C PHE A 29 -0.74 -5.48 -3.32
N ASP A 30 -1.61 -5.28 -4.32
CA ASP A 30 -2.24 -3.97 -4.57
C ASP A 30 -2.99 -3.46 -3.34
N ARG A 31 -3.73 -4.36 -2.69
CA ARG A 31 -4.43 -4.04 -1.44
C ARG A 31 -3.48 -3.63 -0.33
N THR A 32 -2.28 -4.22 -0.28
CA THR A 32 -1.24 -3.85 0.68
C THR A 32 -0.67 -2.46 0.37
N LEU A 33 -0.43 -2.13 -0.91
CA LEU A 33 0.03 -0.80 -1.33
C LEU A 33 -0.99 0.30 -0.97
N VAL A 34 -2.27 0.04 -1.23
CA VAL A 34 -3.37 0.96 -0.88
C VAL A 34 -3.46 1.14 0.65
N ALA A 35 -3.40 0.04 1.40
CA ALA A 35 -3.45 0.08 2.86
C ALA A 35 -2.26 0.88 3.44
N GLN A 36 -1.05 0.64 2.95
CA GLN A 36 0.15 1.36 3.39
C GLN A 36 0.05 2.85 3.08
N ALA A 37 -0.35 3.22 1.86
CA ALA A 37 -0.52 4.62 1.48
C ALA A 37 -1.60 5.32 2.32
N THR A 38 -2.70 4.62 2.63
CA THR A 38 -3.78 5.16 3.47
C THR A 38 -3.34 5.38 4.91
N VAL A 39 -2.63 4.40 5.51
CA VAL A 39 -2.17 4.47 6.90
C VAL A 39 -1.10 5.54 7.08
N GLU A 40 -0.16 5.65 6.13
CA GLU A 40 0.94 6.62 6.18
C GLU A 40 0.56 8.00 5.64
N GLY A 41 -0.66 8.18 5.10
CA GLY A 41 -1.11 9.43 4.51
C GLY A 41 -0.35 9.83 3.23
N LEU A 42 0.13 8.84 2.47
CA LEU A 42 0.90 9.01 1.25
C LEU A 42 0.01 8.97 0.01
N THR A 43 0.46 9.61 -1.07
CA THR A 43 -0.17 9.45 -2.40
C THR A 43 0.40 8.21 -3.08
N LEU A 44 -0.46 7.25 -3.42
CA LEU A 44 -0.09 6.10 -4.24
C LEU A 44 -0.15 6.49 -5.72
N LEU A 45 1.02 6.57 -6.36
CA LEU A 45 1.12 6.78 -7.80
C LEU A 45 1.29 5.42 -8.50
N THR A 46 0.37 5.10 -9.41
CA THR A 46 0.43 3.88 -10.23
C THR A 46 0.12 4.20 -11.69
N THR A 47 0.60 3.33 -12.58
CA THR A 47 0.22 3.33 -14.01
C THR A 47 -0.82 2.26 -14.34
N ASP A 48 -1.20 1.44 -13.36
CA ASP A 48 -2.27 0.45 -13.55
C ASP A 48 -3.63 1.16 -13.70
N ALA A 49 -4.46 0.62 -14.61
CA ALA A 49 -5.77 1.14 -14.98
C ALA A 49 -6.90 0.52 -14.16
#